data_AF-A0A3C0C9U4-F1
#
_entry.id   AF-A0A3C0C9U4-F1
#
_cell.length_a   1.000
_cell.length_b   1.000
_cell.length_c   1.000
_cell.angle_alpha   90.00
_cell.angle_beta   90.00
_cell.angle_gamma   90.00
#
_symmetry.space_group_name_H-M   'P 1'
#
loop_
_entity.id
_entity.type
_entity.pdbx_description
1 polymer ?
#
loop_
_entity_poly.entity_id
_entity_poly.type
_entity_poly.pdbx_seq_one_letter_code
_entity_poly.pdbx_strand_id
1 'polypeptide(L)'
;MIRFIMKRDGRKVAFNEQKISNAIRKALISVHPDDEITAADEKIVLKLTSMVVADIEKELPKTPSVERTQDLIEQAMIKSGLASEAKNFILYRQRRTNARTYNADLTKIYRDLTSKSTADMDLKRENANIDANAPMGLMLRFGSEGAKDYVKRYVLRPEHALAHARGDIHIHDLDFYLLTINCCQIGLKDLFKRGFSTGHGFLREPQSIQSAAALCCIAIQSNQNDMHG
;
A
#
# COMPACT_ATOMS: atom_id res chain seq x y z
N MET A 1 -1.13 40.48 0.44
CA MET A 1 -1.67 39.48 -0.49
C MET A 1 -0.69 38.33 -0.69
N ILE A 2 -1.14 37.10 -0.40
CA ILE A 2 -0.34 35.88 -0.55
C ILE A 2 -0.06 35.62 -2.03
N ARG A 3 1.20 35.34 -2.37
CA ARG A 3 1.61 35.04 -3.75
C ARG A 3 2.02 33.59 -3.95
N PHE A 4 2.57 32.95 -2.92
CA PHE A 4 3.17 31.63 -3.02
C PHE A 4 2.74 30.72 -1.87
N ILE A 5 2.75 29.42 -2.14
CA ILE A 5 2.57 28.34 -1.17
C ILE A 5 3.72 27.35 -1.32
N MET A 6 4.20 26.83 -0.19
CA MET A 6 5.26 25.83 -0.15
C MET A 6 4.64 24.42 -0.18
N LYS A 7 5.01 23.64 -1.19
CA LYS A 7 4.66 22.23 -1.32
C LYS A 7 5.46 21.40 -0.31
N ARG A 8 5.00 20.17 -0.08
CA ARG A 8 5.64 19.19 0.82
C ARG A 8 7.07 18.83 0.43
N ASP A 9 7.37 18.90 -0.86
CA ASP A 9 8.69 18.65 -1.44
C ASP A 9 9.61 19.90 -1.41
N GLY A 10 9.20 20.96 -0.70
CA GLY A 10 9.93 22.22 -0.58
C GLY A 10 9.74 23.18 -1.77
N ARG A 11 9.07 22.77 -2.85
CA ARG A 11 8.85 23.67 -4.00
C ARG A 11 7.91 24.82 -3.65
N LYS A 12 8.29 26.04 -4.03
CA LYS A 12 7.41 27.22 -4.00
C LYS A 12 6.59 27.27 -5.30
N VAL A 13 5.27 27.33 -5.16
CA VAL A 13 4.35 27.44 -6.30
C VAL A 13 3.37 28.59 -6.10
N ALA A 14 2.78 29.10 -7.18
CA ALA A 14 1.77 30.16 -7.08
C ALA A 14 0.60 29.72 -6.19
N PHE A 15 0.18 30.62 -5.30
CA PHE A 15 -1.00 30.42 -4.47
C PHE A 15 -2.26 30.40 -5.35
N ASN A 16 -3.18 29.48 -5.06
CA ASN A 16 -4.43 29.35 -5.79
C ASN A 16 -5.55 29.05 -4.80
N GLU A 17 -6.40 30.05 -4.57
CA GLU A 17 -7.54 30.00 -3.66
C GLU A 17 -8.56 28.92 -4.06
N GLN A 18 -8.76 28.68 -5.35
CA GLN A 18 -9.70 27.66 -5.84
C GLN A 18 -9.37 26.26 -5.30
N LYS A 19 -8.09 25.98 -5.00
CA LYS A 19 -7.69 24.69 -4.38
C LYS A 19 -8.21 24.54 -2.96
N ILE A 20 -8.34 25.65 -2.22
CA ILE A 20 -8.92 25.68 -0.87
C ILE A 20 -10.42 25.45 -0.98
N SER A 21 -11.12 26.21 -1.84
CA SER A 21 -12.56 26.04 -2.06
C SER A 21 -12.92 24.62 -2.49
N ASN A 22 -12.15 24.05 -3.42
CA ASN A 22 -12.36 22.68 -3.87
C ASN A 22 -12.10 21.64 -2.77
N ALA A 23 -11.15 21.91 -1.86
CA ALA A 23 -10.87 21.02 -0.73
C ALA A 23 -12.00 21.06 0.31
N ILE A 24 -12.51 22.25 0.63
CA ILE A 24 -13.65 22.45 1.53
C ILE A 24 -14.91 21.81 0.93
N ARG A 25 -15.19 22.05 -0.35
CA ARG A 25 -16.33 21.46 -1.07
C ARG A 25 -16.32 19.93 -0.98
N LYS A 26 -15.16 19.30 -1.22
CA LYS A 26 -15.01 17.85 -1.09
C LYS A 26 -15.23 17.35 0.33
N ALA A 27 -14.87 18.15 1.34
CA ALA A 27 -15.10 17.78 2.74
C ALA A 27 -16.60 17.81 3.09
N LEU A 28 -17.34 18.81 2.62
CA LEU A 28 -18.80 18.90 2.82
C LEU A 28 -19.53 17.69 2.23
N ILE A 29 -19.26 17.37 0.95
CA ILE A 29 -19.89 16.22 0.26
C ILE A 29 -19.55 14.89 0.93
N SER A 30 -18.38 14.79 1.58
CA SER A 30 -17.93 13.50 2.15
C SER A 30 -18.79 12.98 3.31
N VAL A 31 -19.58 13.84 3.96
CA VAL A 31 -20.53 13.45 5.03
C VAL A 31 -21.89 13.08 4.42
N HIS A 32 -22.25 13.69 3.29
CA HIS A 32 -23.54 13.52 2.61
C HIS A 32 -23.32 13.27 1.10
N PRO A 33 -22.82 12.09 0.72
CA PRO A 33 -22.44 11.81 -0.67
C PRO A 33 -23.61 11.77 -1.66
N ASP A 34 -24.82 11.56 -1.15
CA ASP A 34 -26.06 11.50 -1.94
C ASP A 34 -26.76 12.87 -2.07
N ASP A 35 -26.29 13.88 -1.33
CA ASP A 35 -26.85 15.23 -1.36
C ASP A 35 -26.24 16.05 -2.51
N GLU A 36 -27.10 16.70 -3.30
CA GLU A 36 -26.64 17.70 -4.25
C GLU A 36 -26.12 18.93 -3.50
N ILE A 37 -25.01 19.51 -3.98
CA ILE A 37 -24.48 20.76 -3.43
C ILE A 37 -25.51 21.86 -3.65
N THR A 38 -26.05 22.39 -2.57
CA THR A 38 -27.02 23.48 -2.64
C THR A 38 -26.32 24.83 -2.83
N ALA A 39 -27.09 25.83 -3.26
CA ALA A 39 -26.60 27.21 -3.29
C ALA A 39 -26.22 27.74 -1.88
N ALA A 40 -26.76 27.15 -0.81
CA ALA A 40 -26.37 27.47 0.56
C ALA A 40 -24.98 26.91 0.90
N ASP A 41 -24.68 25.69 0.44
CA ASP A 41 -23.36 25.07 0.62
C ASP A 41 -22.26 25.84 -0.10
N GLU A 42 -22.51 26.32 -1.31
CA GLU A 42 -21.54 27.17 -2.02
C GLU A 42 -21.26 28.49 -1.27
N LYS A 43 -22.27 29.09 -0.62
CA LYS A 43 -22.05 30.26 0.24
C LYS A 43 -21.17 29.91 1.45
N ILE A 44 -21.34 28.72 2.03
CA ILE A 44 -20.49 28.23 3.12
C ILE A 44 -19.05 28.02 2.63
N VAL A 45 -18.87 27.39 1.46
CA VAL A 45 -17.54 27.17 0.85
C VAL A 45 -16.82 28.49 0.62
N LEU A 46 -17.50 29.48 0.04
CA LEU A 46 -16.93 30.81 -0.21
C LEU A 46 -16.54 31.49 1.12
N LYS A 47 -17.45 31.49 2.11
CA LYS A 47 -17.19 32.07 3.43
C LYS A 47 -15.97 31.44 4.10
N LEU A 48 -15.89 30.11 4.14
CA LEU A 48 -14.77 29.39 4.72
C LEU A 48 -13.48 29.63 3.96
N THR A 49 -13.54 29.68 2.62
CA THR A 49 -12.37 29.99 1.79
C THR A 49 -11.82 31.37 2.16
N SER A 50 -12.66 32.40 2.21
CA SER A 50 -12.23 33.75 2.57
C SER A 50 -11.67 33.82 4.00
N MET A 51 -12.25 33.08 4.96
CA MET A 51 -11.71 32.98 6.31
C MET A 51 -10.31 32.37 6.33
N VAL A 52 -10.10 31.27 5.60
CA VAL A 52 -8.79 30.60 5.51
C VAL A 52 -7.77 31.51 4.83
N VAL A 53 -8.13 32.18 3.74
CA VAL A 53 -7.24 33.14 3.05
C VAL A 53 -6.85 34.27 4.00
N ALA A 54 -7.81 34.87 4.71
CA ALA A 54 -7.53 35.93 5.67
C ALA A 54 -6.62 35.46 6.82
N ASP A 55 -6.80 34.23 7.31
CA ASP A 55 -5.93 33.68 8.36
C ASP A 55 -4.52 33.38 7.84
N ILE A 56 -4.37 32.94 6.59
CA ILE A 56 -3.05 32.81 5.95
C ILE A 56 -2.38 34.18 5.79
N GLU A 57 -3.14 35.23 5.43
CA GLU A 57 -2.58 36.57 5.24
C GLU A 57 -2.02 37.16 6.54
N LYS A 58 -2.60 36.82 7.69
CA LYS A 58 -2.10 37.22 9.01
C LYS A 58 -0.75 36.61 9.36
N GLU A 59 -0.38 35.48 8.75
CA GLU A 59 0.89 34.79 8.99
C GLU A 59 2.03 35.30 8.08
N LEU A 60 1.76 36.24 7.19
CA LEU A 60 2.78 36.88 6.36
C LEU A 60 3.80 37.64 7.24
N PRO A 61 5.10 37.67 6.86
CA PRO A 61 5.67 37.29 5.56
C PRO A 61 6.02 35.81 5.41
N LYS A 62 5.68 34.94 6.37
CA LYS A 62 5.97 33.50 6.27
C LYS A 62 5.19 32.90 5.10
N THR A 63 5.89 32.19 4.21
CA THR A 63 5.21 31.46 3.13
C THR A 63 4.45 30.27 3.73
N PRO A 64 3.13 30.17 3.53
CA PRO A 64 2.35 29.05 4.07
C PRO A 64 2.76 27.74 3.42
N SER A 65 2.79 26.65 4.20
CA SER A 65 2.91 25.30 3.66
C SER A 65 1.53 24.72 3.33
N VAL A 66 1.50 23.67 2.49
CA VAL A 66 0.27 22.92 2.22
C VAL A 66 -0.34 22.38 3.52
N GLU A 67 0.48 21.89 4.45
CA GLU A 67 0.07 21.43 5.78
C GLU A 67 -0.60 22.55 6.56
N ARG A 68 0.04 23.71 6.64
CA ARG A 68 -0.50 24.84 7.40
C ARG A 68 -1.84 25.31 6.82
N THR A 69 -1.94 25.38 5.49
CA THR A 69 -3.22 25.69 4.82
C THR A 69 -4.30 24.66 5.16
N GLN A 70 -3.95 23.37 5.24
CA GLN A 70 -4.91 22.32 5.63
C GLN A 70 -5.34 22.45 7.10
N ASP A 71 -4.43 22.78 8.00
CA ASP A 71 -4.76 23.03 9.41
C ASP A 71 -5.70 24.23 9.57
N LEU A 72 -5.51 25.28 8.78
CA LEU A 72 -6.39 26.45 8.78
C LEU A 72 -7.78 26.12 8.23
N ILE A 73 -7.88 25.25 7.22
CA ILE A 73 -9.17 24.72 6.73
C ILE A 73 -9.89 23.99 7.87
N GLU A 74 -9.21 23.10 8.59
CA GLU A 74 -9.78 22.35 9.72
C GLU A 74 -10.30 23.29 10.81
N GLN A 75 -9.49 24.27 11.19
CA GLN A 75 -9.88 25.27 12.19
C GLN A 75 -11.09 26.09 11.73
N ALA A 76 -11.13 26.51 10.46
CA ALA A 76 -12.25 27.28 9.91
C ALA A 76 -13.56 26.47 9.89
N MET A 77 -13.50 25.19 9.53
CA MET A 77 -14.65 24.29 9.54
C MET A 77 -15.18 24.07 10.96
N ILE A 78 -14.29 23.76 11.92
CA ILE A 78 -14.67 23.58 13.33
C ILE A 78 -15.31 24.85 13.92
N LYS A 79 -14.69 26.02 13.69
CA LYS A 79 -15.22 27.32 14.14
C LYS A 79 -16.60 27.65 13.56
N SER A 80 -16.92 27.09 12.39
CA SER A 80 -18.20 27.32 11.71
C SER A 80 -19.26 26.25 12.04
N GLY A 81 -19.00 25.37 13.01
CA GLY A 81 -19.93 24.33 13.44
C GLY A 81 -19.91 23.05 12.60
N LEU A 82 -18.99 22.94 11.63
CA LEU A 82 -18.88 21.80 10.69
C LEU A 82 -17.89 20.75 11.20
N ALA A 83 -18.10 20.29 12.44
CA ALA A 83 -17.17 19.39 13.12
C ALA A 83 -17.12 17.99 12.47
N SER A 84 -18.25 17.49 11.96
CA SER A 84 -18.34 16.20 11.30
C SER A 84 -17.57 16.19 9.97
N GLU A 85 -17.72 17.25 9.18
CA GLU A 85 -17.07 17.46 7.89
C GLU A 85 -15.57 17.69 8.09
N ALA A 86 -15.19 18.44 9.13
CA ALA A 86 -13.79 18.62 9.52
C ALA A 86 -13.14 17.28 9.89
N LYS A 87 -13.83 16.41 10.65
CA LYS A 87 -13.33 15.07 10.98
C LYS A 87 -13.07 14.22 9.73
N ASN A 88 -14.00 14.21 8.78
CA ASN A 88 -13.82 13.48 7.52
C ASN A 88 -12.67 14.05 6.68
N PHE A 89 -12.52 15.38 6.65
CA PHE A 89 -11.37 16.02 6.01
C PHE A 89 -10.04 15.59 6.63
N ILE A 90 -9.94 15.56 7.96
CA ILE A 90 -8.76 15.09 8.71
C ILE A 90 -8.43 13.64 8.34
N LEU A 91 -9.43 12.75 8.39
CA LEU A 91 -9.26 11.33 8.05
C LEU A 91 -8.83 11.14 6.61
N TYR A 92 -9.43 11.86 5.66
CA TYR A 92 -9.03 11.83 4.26
C TYR A 92 -7.59 12.31 4.06
N ARG A 93 -7.19 13.41 4.73
CA ARG A 93 -5.81 13.92 4.70
C ARG A 93 -4.85 12.87 5.24
N GLN A 94 -5.15 12.26 6.38
CA GLN A 94 -4.33 11.23 6.99
C GLN A 94 -4.16 10.02 6.05
N ARG A 95 -5.25 9.52 5.44
CA ARG A 95 -5.19 8.45 4.44
C ARG A 95 -4.31 8.81 3.25
N ARG A 96 -4.40 10.06 2.76
CA ARG A 96 -3.56 10.55 1.63
C ARG A 96 -2.10 10.74 2.01
N THR A 97 -1.81 11.17 3.23
CA THR A 97 -0.43 11.27 3.74
C THR A 97 0.15 9.88 3.87
N ASN A 98 -0.57 8.97 4.54
CA ASN A 98 -0.20 7.57 4.70
C ASN A 98 0.13 6.95 3.35
N ALA A 99 -0.80 6.96 2.38
CA ALA A 99 -0.59 6.41 1.04
C ALA A 99 0.66 6.96 0.32
N ARG A 100 1.04 8.22 0.55
CA ARG A 100 2.27 8.78 -0.06
C ARG A 100 3.53 8.31 0.63
N THR A 101 3.58 8.34 1.96
CA THR A 101 4.71 7.82 2.74
C THR A 101 4.96 6.36 2.37
N TYR A 102 3.88 5.60 2.37
CA TYR A 102 3.81 4.22 1.99
C TYR A 102 4.28 3.89 0.58
N ASN A 103 3.89 4.68 -0.42
CA ASN A 103 4.40 4.51 -1.78
C ASN A 103 5.88 4.87 -1.86
N ALA A 104 6.33 5.88 -1.11
CA ALA A 104 7.74 6.25 -1.04
C ALA A 104 8.58 5.14 -0.39
N ASP A 105 8.08 4.49 0.66
CA ASP A 105 8.76 3.40 1.37
C ASP A 105 8.95 2.18 0.45
N LEU A 106 7.88 1.71 -0.22
CA LEU A 106 7.99 0.58 -1.15
C LEU A 106 8.89 0.93 -2.35
N THR A 107 8.76 2.15 -2.88
CA THR A 107 9.65 2.62 -3.96
C THR A 107 11.11 2.67 -3.52
N LYS A 108 11.38 3.05 -2.26
CA LYS A 108 12.73 3.05 -1.69
C LYS A 108 13.26 1.62 -1.58
N ILE A 109 12.46 0.68 -1.09
CA ILE A 109 12.84 -0.74 -1.02
C ILE A 109 13.21 -1.26 -2.41
N TYR A 110 12.38 -1.01 -3.42
CA TYR A 110 12.63 -1.40 -4.81
C TYR A 110 13.89 -0.77 -5.41
N ARG A 111 14.15 0.50 -5.10
CA ARG A 111 15.39 1.18 -5.49
C ARG A 111 16.59 0.54 -4.81
N ASP A 112 16.50 0.26 -3.52
CA ASP A 112 17.59 -0.35 -2.76
C ASP A 112 17.90 -1.76 -3.29
N LEU A 113 16.87 -2.55 -3.60
CA LEU A 113 17.01 -3.88 -4.22
C LEU A 113 17.78 -3.84 -5.55
N THR A 114 17.59 -2.78 -6.36
CA THR A 114 18.18 -2.66 -7.71
C THR A 114 19.52 -1.93 -7.75
N SER A 115 19.79 -1.04 -6.80
CA SER A 115 20.95 -0.13 -6.84
C SER A 115 22.07 -0.48 -5.86
N LYS A 116 21.80 -1.29 -4.82
CA LYS A 116 22.80 -1.66 -3.81
C LYS A 116 23.37 -3.05 -4.07
N SER A 117 24.69 -3.16 -4.05
CA SER A 117 25.39 -4.45 -4.10
C SER A 117 25.11 -5.28 -2.84
N THR A 118 25.27 -6.59 -2.94
CA THR A 118 24.96 -7.60 -1.91
C THR A 118 25.63 -7.43 -0.57
N ALA A 119 26.81 -6.83 -0.54
CA ALA A 119 27.61 -6.72 0.68
C ALA A 119 26.94 -5.85 1.76
N ASP A 120 25.99 -4.99 1.38
CA ASP A 120 25.44 -3.95 2.25
C ASP A 120 24.01 -4.21 2.75
N MET A 121 23.39 -5.36 2.44
CA MET A 121 21.97 -5.59 2.77
C MET A 121 21.68 -6.97 3.38
N ASP A 122 21.45 -7.00 4.70
CA ASP A 122 20.74 -8.11 5.39
C ASP A 122 19.36 -8.39 4.78
N LEU A 123 18.74 -7.37 4.17
CA LEU A 123 17.48 -7.45 3.42
C LEU A 123 17.49 -8.41 2.22
N LYS A 124 18.64 -8.98 1.81
CA LYS A 124 18.71 -9.95 0.70
C LYS A 124 18.65 -11.42 1.14
N ARG A 125 18.70 -11.73 2.43
CA ARG A 125 18.76 -13.11 2.96
C ARG A 125 17.53 -13.49 3.80
N GLU A 126 16.36 -13.50 3.19
CA GLU A 126 15.13 -13.95 3.88
C GLU A 126 14.77 -15.40 3.54
N ASN A 127 15.07 -15.86 2.32
CA ASN A 127 14.86 -17.24 1.92
C ASN A 127 16.21 -17.87 1.55
N ALA A 128 16.60 -18.92 2.26
CA ALA A 128 17.88 -19.61 2.04
C ALA A 128 17.97 -20.25 0.65
N ASN A 129 16.84 -20.49 -0.01
CA ASN A 129 16.75 -21.14 -1.32
C ASN A 129 16.75 -20.16 -2.50
N ILE A 130 16.68 -18.85 -2.26
CA ILE A 130 16.61 -17.84 -3.32
C ILE A 130 17.90 -17.03 -3.36
N ASP A 131 18.67 -17.17 -4.43
CA ASP A 131 19.77 -16.25 -4.71
C ASP A 131 19.20 -14.91 -5.20
N ALA A 132 19.13 -13.92 -4.30
CA ALA A 132 18.64 -12.58 -4.58
C ALA A 132 19.46 -11.80 -5.62
N ASN A 133 20.57 -12.35 -6.13
CA ASN A 133 21.39 -11.77 -7.20
C ASN A 133 21.05 -12.31 -8.58
N ALA A 134 20.46 -13.49 -8.65
CA ALA A 134 19.94 -14.01 -9.88
C ALA A 134 18.74 -13.14 -10.32
N PRO A 135 18.57 -12.87 -11.62
CA PRO A 135 17.44 -12.09 -12.13
C PRO A 135 16.08 -12.59 -11.61
N MET A 136 15.90 -13.92 -11.53
CA MET A 136 14.70 -14.54 -10.97
C MET A 136 14.55 -14.28 -9.46
N GLY A 137 15.65 -14.35 -8.70
CA GLY A 137 15.61 -14.05 -7.27
C GLY A 137 15.24 -12.60 -7.01
N LEU A 138 15.79 -11.65 -7.77
CA LEU A 138 15.42 -10.24 -7.67
C LEU A 138 13.94 -10.01 -8.01
N MET A 139 13.43 -10.63 -9.08
CA MET A 139 12.01 -10.57 -9.45
C MET A 139 11.10 -11.11 -8.33
N LEU A 140 11.48 -12.22 -7.69
CA LEU A 140 10.75 -12.75 -6.54
C LEU A 140 10.78 -11.79 -5.35
N ARG A 141 11.88 -11.07 -5.08
CA ARG A 141 11.94 -10.05 -4.02
C ARG A 141 10.99 -8.89 -4.28
N PHE A 142 10.90 -8.41 -5.53
CA PHE A 142 9.91 -7.39 -5.89
C PHE A 142 8.49 -7.86 -5.56
N GLY A 143 8.15 -9.09 -5.95
CA GLY A 143 6.85 -9.70 -5.63
C GLY A 143 6.62 -9.80 -4.12
N SER A 144 7.60 -10.32 -3.39
CA SER A 144 7.53 -10.55 -1.93
C SER A 144 7.32 -9.25 -1.16
N GLU A 145 8.11 -8.20 -1.42
CA GLU A 145 7.98 -6.92 -0.73
C GLU A 145 6.66 -6.21 -1.07
N GLY A 146 6.22 -6.29 -2.33
CA GLY A 146 4.92 -5.78 -2.75
C GLY A 146 3.75 -6.51 -2.07
N ALA A 147 3.82 -7.84 -1.99
CA ALA A 147 2.79 -8.66 -1.37
C ALA A 147 2.68 -8.40 0.14
N LYS A 148 3.81 -8.41 0.88
CA LYS A 148 3.82 -8.07 2.32
C LYS A 148 3.24 -6.70 2.58
N ASP A 149 3.64 -5.72 1.77
CA ASP A 149 3.16 -4.35 1.90
C ASP A 149 1.65 -4.25 1.70
N TYR A 150 1.12 -4.93 0.68
CA TYR A 150 -0.32 -5.00 0.42
C TYR A 150 -1.08 -5.66 1.58
N VAL A 151 -0.61 -6.82 2.03
CA VAL A 151 -1.26 -7.59 3.11
C VAL A 151 -1.31 -6.79 4.42
N LYS A 152 -0.19 -6.15 4.80
CA LYS A 152 -0.15 -5.31 6.02
C LYS A 152 -1.12 -4.13 5.98
N ARG A 153 -1.36 -3.57 4.79
CA ARG A 153 -2.13 -2.32 4.62
C ARG A 153 -3.62 -2.54 4.45
N TYR A 154 -3.99 -3.57 3.70
CA TYR A 154 -5.35 -3.71 3.19
C TYR A 154 -6.04 -5.00 3.65
N VAL A 155 -5.29 -5.97 4.16
CA VAL A 155 -5.81 -7.31 4.47
C VAL A 155 -5.83 -7.55 5.97
N LEU A 156 -4.71 -7.26 6.65
CA LEU A 156 -4.63 -7.43 8.09
C LEU A 156 -5.45 -6.37 8.82
N ARG A 157 -6.04 -6.79 9.94
CA ARG A 157 -6.58 -5.85 10.92
C ARG A 157 -5.45 -4.99 11.49
N PRO A 158 -5.68 -3.68 11.73
CA PRO A 158 -4.63 -2.78 12.22
C PRO A 158 -3.91 -3.29 13.47
N GLU A 159 -4.64 -3.91 14.40
CA GLU A 159 -4.05 -4.49 15.61
C GLU A 159 -3.08 -5.63 15.31
N HIS A 160 -3.37 -6.50 14.33
CA HIS A 160 -2.51 -7.62 13.96
C HIS A 160 -1.27 -7.15 13.19
N ALA A 161 -1.44 -6.19 12.29
CA ALA A 161 -0.32 -5.58 11.56
C ALA A 161 0.65 -4.89 12.52
N LEU A 162 0.13 -4.19 13.53
CA LEU A 162 0.94 -3.55 14.57
C LEU A 162 1.66 -4.57 15.46
N ALA A 163 0.97 -5.61 15.91
CA ALA A 163 1.56 -6.68 16.72
C ALA A 163 2.70 -7.39 15.96
N HIS A 164 2.51 -7.67 14.67
CA HIS A 164 3.56 -8.24 13.83
C HIS A 164 4.75 -7.28 13.64
N ALA A 165 4.49 -6.00 13.40
CA ALA A 165 5.54 -5.00 13.22
C ALA A 165 6.38 -4.74 14.49
N ARG A 166 5.79 -4.96 15.68
CA ARG A 166 6.48 -4.82 16.98
C ARG A 166 7.18 -6.09 17.44
N GLY A 167 6.94 -7.21 16.77
CA GLY A 167 7.45 -8.53 17.17
C GLY A 167 6.66 -9.18 18.30
N ASP A 168 5.47 -8.67 18.63
CA ASP A 168 4.55 -9.30 19.60
C ASP A 168 4.03 -10.65 19.05
N ILE A 169 3.85 -10.73 17.73
CA ILE A 169 3.55 -11.95 16.99
C ILE A 169 4.41 -12.04 15.73
N HIS A 170 4.56 -13.25 15.18
CA HIS A 170 5.16 -13.46 13.87
C HIS A 170 4.14 -14.12 12.94
N ILE A 171 3.77 -13.42 11.86
CA ILE A 171 2.94 -13.99 10.80
C ILE A 171 3.90 -14.59 9.78
N HIS A 172 3.93 -15.92 9.72
CA HIS A 172 4.76 -16.67 8.79
C HIS A 172 4.33 -16.40 7.34
N ASP A 173 5.32 -16.36 6.44
CA ASP A 173 5.15 -16.33 4.98
C ASP A 173 4.16 -15.27 4.49
N LEU A 174 4.30 -14.06 5.06
CA LEU A 174 3.37 -12.95 4.86
C LEU A 174 3.26 -12.49 3.40
N ASP A 175 4.30 -12.71 2.60
CA ASP A 175 4.29 -12.52 1.14
C ASP A 175 3.38 -13.51 0.39
N PHE A 176 3.15 -14.70 0.95
CA PHE A 176 2.26 -15.71 0.37
C PHE A 176 0.88 -15.78 1.03
N TYR A 177 0.63 -14.95 2.05
CA TYR A 177 -0.57 -14.97 2.90
C TYR A 177 -1.92 -15.04 2.15
N LEU A 178 -2.01 -14.40 0.97
CA LEU A 178 -3.22 -14.43 0.12
C LEU A 178 -3.09 -15.31 -1.12
N LEU A 179 -1.89 -15.84 -1.38
CA LEU A 179 -1.57 -16.47 -2.66
C LEU A 179 -1.72 -17.98 -2.60
N THR A 180 -1.27 -18.61 -1.50
CA THR A 180 -1.28 -20.07 -1.41
C THR A 180 -1.25 -20.59 0.02
N ILE A 181 -1.36 -21.92 0.16
CA ILE A 181 -1.24 -22.68 1.39
C ILE A 181 0.23 -23.03 1.70
N ASN A 182 0.48 -23.39 2.95
CA ASN A 182 1.82 -23.68 3.46
C ASN A 182 2.39 -24.98 2.89
N CYS A 183 1.96 -26.11 3.42
CA CYS A 183 2.55 -27.40 3.10
C CYS A 183 1.48 -28.47 2.93
N CYS A 184 1.84 -29.52 2.20
CA CYS A 184 1.02 -30.71 2.09
C CYS A 184 1.90 -31.97 1.99
N GLN A 185 1.30 -33.13 2.24
CA GLN A 185 1.92 -34.42 1.95
C GLN A 185 1.29 -35.00 0.69
N ILE A 186 2.12 -35.26 -0.31
CA ILE A 186 1.66 -35.81 -1.59
C ILE A 186 1.67 -37.34 -1.51
N GLY A 187 0.48 -37.94 -1.62
CA GLY A 187 0.34 -39.39 -1.77
C GLY A 187 0.78 -39.87 -3.16
N LEU A 188 2.10 -39.95 -3.40
CA LEU A 188 2.66 -40.27 -4.74
C LEU A 188 2.11 -41.56 -5.34
N LYS A 189 1.91 -42.60 -4.52
CA LYS A 189 1.36 -43.88 -4.96
C LYS A 189 -0.05 -43.72 -5.54
N ASP A 190 -0.89 -42.93 -4.87
CA ASP A 190 -2.27 -42.70 -5.30
C ASP A 190 -2.32 -41.72 -6.48
N LEU A 191 -1.44 -40.70 -6.49
CA LEU A 191 -1.31 -39.75 -7.59
C LEU A 191 -0.94 -40.44 -8.91
N PHE A 192 -0.02 -41.41 -8.86
CA PHE A 192 0.46 -42.09 -10.06
C PHE A 192 -0.51 -43.16 -10.58
N LYS A 193 -1.40 -43.64 -9.72
CA LYS A 193 -2.37 -44.69 -10.08
C LYS A 193 -3.33 -44.19 -11.15
N ARG A 194 -3.39 -44.88 -12.29
CA ARG A 194 -4.11 -44.49 -13.53
C ARG A 194 -3.58 -43.23 -14.22
N GLY A 195 -2.45 -42.69 -13.77
CA GLY A 195 -1.88 -41.45 -14.30
C GLY A 195 -2.57 -40.17 -13.81
N PHE A 196 -2.01 -39.02 -14.16
CA PHE A 196 -2.52 -37.70 -13.77
C PHE A 196 -2.28 -36.63 -14.84
N SER A 197 -3.06 -35.55 -14.79
CA SER A 197 -2.92 -34.40 -15.70
C SER A 197 -1.99 -33.34 -15.09
N THR A 198 -1.11 -32.77 -15.91
CA THR A 198 -0.26 -31.61 -15.55
C THR A 198 -0.82 -30.30 -16.11
N GLY A 199 -2.08 -30.30 -16.59
CA GLY A 199 -2.71 -29.17 -17.26
C GLY A 199 -2.36 -29.06 -18.76
N HIS A 200 -1.09 -29.27 -19.13
CA HIS A 200 -0.64 -29.25 -20.54
C HIS A 200 -0.52 -30.64 -21.18
N GLY A 201 -0.75 -31.71 -20.42
CA GLY A 201 -0.71 -33.07 -20.91
C GLY A 201 -1.14 -34.09 -19.86
N PHE A 202 -1.38 -35.32 -20.29
CA PHE A 202 -1.74 -36.44 -19.41
C PHE A 202 -0.58 -37.42 -19.30
N LEU A 203 -0.10 -37.64 -18.07
CA LEU A 203 0.97 -38.58 -17.76
C LEU A 203 0.37 -39.91 -17.35
N ARG A 204 0.86 -41.01 -17.94
CA ARG A 204 0.43 -42.37 -17.63
C ARG A 204 1.11 -42.89 -16.36
N GLU A 205 0.50 -43.90 -15.75
CA GLU A 205 1.08 -44.61 -14.61
C GLU A 205 2.46 -45.19 -14.96
N PRO A 206 3.51 -44.90 -14.16
CA PRO A 206 4.88 -45.32 -14.45
C PRO A 206 5.01 -46.85 -14.40
N GLN A 207 5.67 -47.42 -15.41
CA GLN A 207 5.89 -48.88 -15.52
C GLN A 207 7.32 -49.31 -15.11
N SER A 208 8.15 -48.37 -14.66
CA SER A 208 9.52 -48.63 -14.21
C SER A 208 9.91 -47.68 -13.08
N ILE A 209 10.93 -48.07 -12.31
CA ILE A 209 11.45 -47.24 -11.21
C ILE A 209 12.03 -45.91 -11.72
N GLN A 210 12.66 -45.91 -12.89
CA GLN A 210 13.19 -44.69 -13.49
C GLN A 210 12.07 -43.71 -13.83
N SER A 211 10.99 -44.18 -14.45
CA SER A 211 9.82 -43.34 -14.76
C SER A 211 9.12 -42.85 -13.51
N ALA A 212 8.99 -43.69 -12.47
CA ALA A 212 8.40 -43.30 -11.20
C ALA A 212 9.23 -42.21 -10.48
N ALA A 213 10.56 -42.35 -10.48
CA ALA A 213 11.47 -41.35 -9.91
C ALA A 213 11.38 -40.02 -10.66
N ALA A 214 11.34 -40.04 -12.00
CA ALA A 214 11.19 -38.82 -12.80
C ALA A 214 9.85 -38.11 -12.52
N LEU A 215 8.74 -38.85 -12.45
CA LEU A 215 7.43 -38.29 -12.10
C LEU A 215 7.38 -37.74 -10.68
N CYS A 216 8.11 -38.36 -9.74
CA CYS A 216 8.25 -37.87 -8.37
C CYS A 216 8.92 -36.49 -8.35
N CYS A 217 10.03 -36.32 -9.06
CA CYS A 217 10.70 -35.03 -9.18
C CYS A 217 9.76 -33.95 -9.76
N ILE A 218 8.98 -34.29 -10.79
CA ILE A 218 8.00 -33.37 -11.39
C ILE A 218 6.91 -32.99 -10.39
N ALA A 219 6.34 -33.97 -9.68
CA ALA A 219 5.29 -33.72 -8.71
C ALA A 219 5.77 -32.82 -7.56
N ILE A 220 6.97 -33.07 -7.05
CA ILE A 220 7.59 -32.25 -5.99
C ILE A 220 7.88 -30.83 -6.50
N GLN A 221 8.47 -30.70 -7.69
CA GLN A 221 8.78 -29.39 -8.28
C GLN A 221 7.51 -28.58 -8.56
N SER A 222 6.45 -29.22 -9.05
CA SER A 222 5.16 -28.56 -9.28
C SER A 222 4.59 -28.06 -7.95
N ASN A 223 4.59 -28.91 -6.92
CA ASN A 223 4.11 -28.54 -5.59
C ASN A 223 4.90 -27.38 -4.98
N GLN A 224 6.22 -27.35 -5.16
CA GLN A 224 7.08 -26.26 -4.70
C GLN A 224 6.75 -24.91 -5.35
N ASN A 225 6.25 -24.90 -6.60
CA ASN A 225 5.85 -23.66 -7.26
C ASN A 225 4.46 -23.18 -6.81
N ASP A 226 3.60 -24.10 -6.40
CA ASP A 226 2.23 -23.81 -6.02
C ASP A 226 2.06 -23.56 -4.52
N MET A 227 3.03 -23.89 -3.66
CA MET A 227 3.00 -23.70 -2.21
C MET A 227 4.26 -22.95 -1.74
N HIS A 228 4.24 -22.39 -0.53
CA HIS A 228 5.38 -21.63 0.00
C HIS A 228 6.26 -22.41 0.99
N GLY A 229 5.76 -23.53 1.51
CA GLY A 229 6.47 -24.40 2.45
C GLY A 229 7.12 -25.63 1.84
#